data_AF-W2QH25-F1
#
_entry.id   AF-W2QH25-F1
#
_cell.length_a   1.000
_cell.length_b   1.000
_cell.length_c   1.000
_cell.angle_alpha   90.00
_cell.angle_beta   90.00
_cell.angle_gamma   90.00
#
_symmetry.space_group_name_H-M   'P 1'
#
loop_
_entity.id
_entity.type
_entity.pdbx_description
1 polymer ?
#
loop_
_entity_poly.entity_id
_entity_poly.type
_entity_poly.pdbx_seq_one_letter_code
_entity_poly.pdbx_strand_id
1 'polypeptide(L)'
;MASSVVQTPALGLESPSSSPSEPAFATDLLFNLDDVRAACVSDLAAHANLVTMLRSRINLERTYAQELNRMARHSHLGEMDHGTMKNAMESLRSQYLNTSVQHQHLAKNLEEDVLLPIEVLYEYNSERVQSLTRRINNAKKDVKVRKMSESS
;
A
#
# COMPACT_ATOMS: atom_id res chain seq x y z
N MET A 1 9.79 -59.80 -36.49
CA MET A 1 11.28 -59.89 -36.46
C MET A 1 11.83 -58.53 -36.04
N ALA A 2 12.86 -58.56 -35.19
CA ALA A 2 13.70 -57.47 -34.71
C ALA A 2 13.03 -56.33 -33.91
N SER A 3 12.87 -56.61 -32.61
CA SER A 3 12.96 -55.62 -31.54
C SER A 3 14.35 -54.97 -31.56
N SER A 4 14.43 -53.64 -31.51
CA SER A 4 15.71 -52.93 -31.34
C SER A 4 15.66 -52.14 -30.03
N VAL A 5 16.28 -52.73 -29.01
CA VAL A 5 16.66 -52.08 -27.76
C VAL A 5 17.84 -51.15 -28.06
N VAL A 6 17.68 -49.84 -27.87
CA VAL A 6 18.81 -48.91 -27.85
C VAL A 6 18.99 -48.40 -26.43
N GLN A 7 19.95 -49.06 -25.77
CA GLN A 7 20.86 -48.56 -24.75
C GLN A 7 20.60 -47.16 -24.16
N THR A 8 20.26 -47.15 -22.87
CA THR A 8 20.62 -46.09 -21.92
C THR A 8 22.14 -45.88 -21.85
N PRO A 9 22.63 -44.64 -21.88
CA PRO A 9 23.81 -44.26 -21.13
C PRO A 9 23.37 -43.71 -19.76
N ALA A 10 23.83 -44.38 -18.71
CA ALA A 10 23.83 -43.84 -17.36
C ALA A 10 25.00 -42.84 -17.19
N LEU A 11 24.83 -41.91 -16.25
CA LEU A 11 25.84 -41.05 -15.63
C LEU A 11 26.27 -39.80 -16.41
N GLY A 12 25.43 -38.77 -16.30
CA GLY A 12 25.94 -37.43 -15.97
C GLY A 12 25.35 -37.05 -14.63
N LEU A 13 26.17 -36.98 -13.56
CA LEU A 13 25.80 -36.26 -12.36
C LEU A 13 25.38 -34.87 -12.80
N GLU A 14 24.09 -34.55 -12.71
CA GLU A 14 23.70 -33.15 -12.65
C GLU A 14 24.37 -32.60 -11.39
N SER A 15 25.39 -31.78 -11.60
CA SER A 15 25.94 -30.88 -10.61
C SER A 15 24.78 -30.29 -9.82
N PRO A 16 24.84 -30.19 -8.48
CA PRO A 16 23.87 -29.38 -7.77
C PRO A 16 23.97 -27.99 -8.38
N SER A 17 22.96 -27.58 -9.14
CA SER A 17 22.77 -26.19 -9.47
C SER A 17 22.55 -25.52 -8.13
N SER A 18 23.63 -25.05 -7.51
CA SER A 18 23.60 -24.28 -6.28
C SER A 18 23.00 -22.93 -6.66
N SER A 19 21.69 -22.89 -6.85
CA SER A 19 20.96 -21.65 -6.69
C SER A 19 21.31 -21.16 -5.28
N PRO A 20 21.86 -19.94 -5.13
CA PRO A 20 22.09 -19.39 -3.80
C PRO A 20 20.76 -19.45 -3.05
N SER A 21 20.78 -19.94 -1.80
CA SER A 21 19.54 -20.03 -1.01
C SER A 21 18.93 -18.64 -0.90
N GLU A 22 17.61 -18.53 -1.11
CA GLU A 22 16.92 -17.27 -0.94
C GLU A 22 17.17 -16.72 0.48
N PRO A 23 17.43 -15.41 0.60
CA PRO A 23 17.66 -14.81 1.90
C PRO A 23 16.42 -14.95 2.78
N ALA A 24 16.62 -15.39 4.02
CA ALA A 24 15.55 -15.68 4.96
C ALA A 24 15.85 -15.10 6.34
N PHE A 25 14.83 -14.46 6.94
CA PHE A 25 14.93 -13.91 8.30
C PHE A 25 15.38 -14.96 9.34
N ALA A 26 14.93 -16.21 9.18
CA ALA A 26 15.19 -17.29 10.12
C ALA A 26 16.66 -17.77 10.12
N THR A 27 17.38 -17.58 9.01
CA THR A 27 18.78 -18.01 8.87
C THR A 27 19.74 -16.84 8.94
N ASP A 28 19.40 -15.71 8.30
CA ASP A 28 20.36 -14.63 8.05
C ASP A 28 20.31 -13.55 9.14
N LEU A 29 19.20 -13.45 9.87
CA LEU A 29 18.93 -12.39 10.85
C LEU A 29 18.62 -12.93 12.25
N LEU A 30 19.02 -14.17 12.54
CA LEU A 30 18.75 -14.85 13.81
C LEU A 30 19.21 -14.04 15.04
N PHE A 31 20.33 -13.33 14.92
CA PHE A 31 20.89 -12.50 16.00
C PHE A 31 20.51 -11.02 15.91
N ASN A 32 19.88 -10.59 14.81
CA ASN A 32 19.57 -9.19 14.52
C ASN A 32 18.08 -8.90 14.70
N LEU A 33 17.42 -9.57 15.65
CA LEU A 33 15.97 -9.45 15.89
C LEU A 33 15.53 -8.02 16.25
N ASP A 34 16.40 -7.22 16.87
CA ASP A 34 16.09 -5.81 17.14
C ASP A 34 16.05 -4.98 15.86
N ASP A 35 16.91 -5.27 14.90
CA ASP A 35 16.95 -4.56 13.62
C ASP A 35 15.70 -4.92 12.80
N VAL A 36 15.31 -6.20 12.81
CA VAL A 36 14.04 -6.64 12.20
C VAL A 36 12.85 -5.94 12.86
N ARG A 37 12.81 -5.85 14.20
CA ARG A 37 11.76 -5.12 14.91
C ARG A 37 11.77 -3.63 14.53
N ALA A 38 12.93 -2.99 14.48
CA ALA A 38 13.08 -1.59 14.14
C ALA A 38 12.59 -1.31 12.71
N ALA A 39 12.91 -2.19 11.76
CA ALA A 39 12.40 -2.14 10.40
C ALA A 39 10.87 -2.21 10.38
N CYS A 40 10.25 -3.16 11.09
CA CYS A 40 8.78 -3.25 11.16
C CYS A 40 8.12 -1.99 11.77
N VAL A 41 8.76 -1.35 12.75
CA VAL A 41 8.27 -0.07 13.32
C VAL A 41 8.39 1.06 12.30
N SER A 42 9.50 1.12 11.57
CA SER A 42 9.70 2.09 10.49
C SER A 42 8.66 1.91 9.37
N ASP A 43 8.41 0.67 8.95
CA ASP A 43 7.42 0.35 7.93
C ASP A 43 6.00 0.71 8.37
N LEU A 44 5.67 0.49 9.65
CA LEU A 44 4.39 0.93 10.20
C LEU A 44 4.23 2.45 10.16
N ALA A 45 5.32 3.21 10.42
CA ALA A 45 5.31 4.66 10.28
C ALA A 45 5.13 5.09 8.82
N ALA A 46 5.79 4.42 7.88
CA ALA A 46 5.58 4.65 6.44
C ALA A 46 4.13 4.37 6.02
N HIS A 47 3.52 3.31 6.56
CA HIS A 47 2.12 2.98 6.34
C HIS A 47 1.18 4.08 6.88
N ALA A 48 1.43 4.60 8.08
CA ALA A 48 0.66 5.73 8.63
C ALA A 48 0.75 6.99 7.73
N ASN A 49 1.92 7.26 7.16
CA ASN A 49 2.12 8.35 6.22
C ASN A 49 1.32 8.14 4.93
N LEU A 50 1.26 6.90 4.42
CA LEU A 50 0.45 6.54 3.26
C LEU A 50 -1.04 6.80 3.51
N VAL A 51 -1.57 6.34 4.65
CA VAL A 51 -2.96 6.61 5.08
C VAL A 51 -3.25 8.12 5.11
N THR A 52 -2.34 8.89 5.72
CA THR A 52 -2.47 10.35 5.81
C THR A 52 -2.47 11.02 4.43
N MET A 53 -1.58 10.59 3.54
CA MET A 53 -1.50 11.09 2.17
C MET A 53 -2.78 10.80 1.39
N LEU A 54 -3.33 9.58 1.50
CA LEU A 54 -4.58 9.20 0.83
C LEU A 54 -5.77 10.02 1.32
N ARG A 55 -5.92 10.20 2.64
CA ARG A 55 -6.94 11.08 3.23
C ARG A 55 -6.84 12.51 2.68
N SER A 56 -5.63 13.07 2.65
CA SER A 56 -5.37 14.40 2.10
C SER A 56 -5.77 14.48 0.62
N ARG A 57 -5.41 13.47 -0.18
CA ARG A 57 -5.75 13.42 -1.60
C ARG A 57 -7.25 13.35 -1.82
N ILE A 58 -7.97 12.50 -1.10
CA ILE A 58 -9.43 12.39 -1.19
C ILE A 58 -10.09 13.73 -0.84
N ASN A 59 -9.63 14.40 0.21
CA ASN A 59 -10.15 15.71 0.59
C ASN A 59 -9.89 16.78 -0.48
N LEU A 60 -8.73 16.73 -1.12
CA LEU A 60 -8.39 17.62 -2.23
C LEU A 60 -9.31 17.40 -3.42
N GLU A 61 -9.59 16.14 -3.80
CA GLU A 61 -10.53 15.83 -4.89
C GLU A 61 -11.95 16.33 -4.58
N ARG A 62 -12.41 16.18 -3.32
CA ARG A 62 -13.71 16.72 -2.86
C ARG A 62 -13.77 18.24 -2.99
N THR A 63 -12.73 18.92 -2.53
CA THR A 63 -12.63 20.38 -2.58
C THR A 63 -12.58 20.86 -4.03
N TYR A 64 -11.79 20.20 -4.87
CA TYR A 64 -11.69 20.52 -6.29
C TYR A 64 -13.04 20.38 -7.00
N ALA A 65 -13.76 19.29 -6.76
CA ALA A 65 -15.11 19.13 -7.30
C ALA A 65 -16.08 20.22 -6.83
N GLN A 66 -16.01 20.62 -5.55
CA GLN A 66 -16.84 21.72 -5.02
C GLN A 66 -16.53 23.04 -5.73
N GLU A 67 -15.26 23.36 -5.95
CA GLU A 67 -14.86 24.59 -6.65
C GLU A 67 -15.26 24.57 -8.13
N LEU A 68 -15.16 23.44 -8.83
CA LEU A 68 -15.69 23.29 -10.19
C LEU A 68 -17.20 23.57 -10.24
N ASN A 69 -17.95 23.01 -9.29
CA ASN A 69 -19.39 23.23 -9.19
C ASN A 69 -19.71 24.70 -8.89
N ARG A 70 -18.93 25.32 -8.00
CA ARG A 70 -19.04 26.75 -7.68
C ARG A 70 -18.81 27.61 -8.92
N MET A 71 -17.72 27.40 -9.65
CA MET A 71 -17.43 28.15 -10.89
C MET A 71 -18.56 28.01 -11.91
N ALA A 72 -19.09 26.80 -12.08
CA ALA A 72 -20.23 26.56 -12.97
C ALA A 72 -21.52 27.28 -12.54
N ARG A 73 -21.71 27.57 -11.24
CA ARG A 73 -22.90 28.31 -10.76
C ARG A 73 -22.75 29.82 -10.85
N HIS A 74 -21.52 30.33 -10.72
CA HIS A 74 -21.24 31.77 -10.70
C HIS A 74 -21.00 32.37 -12.10
N SER A 75 -20.94 31.53 -13.14
CA SER A 75 -20.91 31.99 -14.53
C SER A 75 -22.30 32.55 -14.93
N HIS A 76 -22.61 33.76 -14.50
CA HIS A 76 -23.77 34.50 -14.97
C HIS A 76 -23.48 35.08 -16.36
N LEU A 77 -24.21 34.63 -17.37
CA LEU A 77 -24.39 35.39 -18.61
C LEU A 77 -25.49 36.42 -18.36
N GLY A 78 -25.27 37.64 -18.82
CA GLY A 78 -26.31 38.67 -18.78
C GLY A 78 -27.46 38.30 -19.73
N GLU A 79 -28.67 38.80 -19.45
CA GLU A 79 -29.86 38.57 -20.28
C GLU A 79 -29.70 39.02 -21.75
N MET A 80 -28.66 39.80 -22.07
CA MET A 80 -28.35 40.30 -23.40
C MET A 80 -27.43 39.40 -24.25
N ASP A 81 -26.89 38.30 -23.70
CA ASP A 81 -25.98 37.43 -24.43
C ASP A 81 -26.74 36.46 -25.34
N HIS A 82 -26.65 36.64 -26.66
CA HIS A 82 -27.34 35.82 -27.67
C HIS A 82 -26.33 35.21 -28.65
N GLY A 83 -26.70 34.09 -29.28
CA GLY A 83 -25.91 33.45 -30.34
C GLY A 83 -24.86 32.45 -29.84
N THR A 84 -23.81 32.24 -30.64
CA THR A 84 -22.79 31.20 -30.42
C THR A 84 -22.04 31.33 -29.09
N MET A 85 -21.88 32.56 -28.58
CA MET A 85 -21.22 32.83 -27.29
C MET A 85 -22.03 32.25 -26.12
N LYS A 86 -23.36 32.39 -26.14
CA LYS A 86 -24.24 31.79 -25.13
C LYS A 86 -24.10 30.28 -25.12
N ASN A 87 -24.17 29.64 -26.29
CA ASN A 87 -24.04 28.19 -26.42
C ASN A 87 -22.66 27.69 -25.95
N ALA A 88 -21.59 28.42 -26.27
CA ALA A 88 -20.24 28.09 -25.82
C ALA A 88 -20.11 28.15 -24.29
N MET A 89 -20.72 29.17 -23.67
CA MET A 89 -20.71 29.33 -22.22
C MET A 89 -21.58 28.31 -21.49
N GLU A 90 -22.75 27.96 -22.04
CA GLU A 90 -23.58 26.86 -21.53
C GLU A 90 -22.83 25.51 -21.63
N SER A 91 -22.13 25.26 -22.73
CA SER A 91 -21.28 24.08 -22.89
C SER A 91 -20.16 24.04 -21.85
N LEU A 92 -19.45 25.15 -21.65
CA LEU A 92 -18.40 25.25 -20.65
C LEU A 92 -18.93 25.01 -19.23
N ARG A 93 -20.08 25.58 -18.89
CA ARG A 93 -20.77 25.34 -17.62
C ARG A 93 -21.10 23.86 -17.43
N SER A 94 -21.65 23.22 -18.45
CA SER A 94 -21.96 21.79 -18.43
C SER A 94 -20.71 20.93 -18.23
N GLN A 95 -19.61 21.28 -18.88
CA GLN A 95 -18.31 20.61 -18.71
C GLN A 95 -17.84 20.70 -17.25
N TYR A 96 -17.85 21.89 -16.65
CA TYR A 96 -17.47 22.05 -15.24
C TYR A 96 -18.36 21.24 -14.30
N LEU A 97 -19.67 21.20 -14.53
CA LEU A 97 -20.58 20.37 -13.74
C LEU A 97 -20.28 18.88 -13.90
N ASN A 98 -20.07 18.40 -15.13
CA ASN A 98 -19.76 17.01 -15.39
C ASN A 98 -18.43 16.61 -14.72
N THR A 99 -17.37 17.38 -14.94
CA THR A 99 -16.07 17.15 -14.30
C THR A 99 -16.18 17.19 -12.78
N SER A 100 -16.99 18.09 -12.20
CA SER A 100 -17.22 18.10 -10.74
C SER A 100 -17.78 16.77 -10.23
N VAL A 101 -18.75 16.19 -10.94
CA VAL A 101 -19.35 14.91 -10.57
C VAL A 101 -18.33 13.77 -10.72
N GLN A 102 -17.52 13.78 -11.78
CA GLN A 102 -16.45 12.79 -11.97
C GLN A 102 -15.45 12.80 -10.82
N HIS A 103 -15.00 13.98 -10.37
CA HIS A 103 -14.06 14.09 -9.25
C HIS A 103 -14.71 13.71 -7.90
N GLN A 104 -16.01 13.94 -7.71
CA GLN A 104 -16.72 13.40 -6.54
C GLN A 104 -16.74 11.88 -6.54
N HIS A 105 -17.01 11.25 -7.69
CA HIS A 105 -16.98 9.80 -7.82
C HIS A 105 -15.57 9.24 -7.59
N LEU A 106 -14.54 9.87 -8.16
CA LEU A 106 -13.15 9.48 -7.93
C LEU A 106 -12.80 9.53 -6.43
N ALA A 107 -13.17 10.61 -5.74
CA ALA A 107 -12.91 10.74 -4.31
C ALA A 107 -13.61 9.64 -3.50
N LYS A 108 -14.85 9.29 -3.87
CA LYS A 108 -15.60 8.21 -3.24
C LYS A 108 -14.93 6.85 -3.47
N ASN A 109 -14.56 6.53 -4.72
CA ASN A 109 -13.91 5.26 -5.05
C ASN A 109 -12.54 5.15 -4.38
N LEU A 110 -11.76 6.23 -4.31
CA LEU A 110 -10.49 6.25 -3.57
C LEU A 110 -10.69 5.99 -2.08
N GLU A 111 -11.79 6.46 -1.49
CA GLU A 111 -12.11 6.19 -0.09
C GLU A 111 -12.50 4.72 0.12
N GLU A 112 -13.45 4.22 -0.67
CA GLU A 112 -14.03 2.88 -0.53
C GLU A 112 -13.06 1.76 -0.95
N ASP A 113 -12.42 1.90 -2.10
CA ASP A 113 -11.64 0.82 -2.73
C ASP A 113 -10.16 0.83 -2.34
N VAL A 114 -9.66 1.96 -1.81
CA VAL A 114 -8.21 2.13 -1.54
C VAL A 114 -7.95 2.49 -0.08
N LEU A 115 -8.51 3.60 0.43
CA LEU A 115 -8.20 4.07 1.78
C LEU A 115 -8.69 3.06 2.84
N LEU A 116 -9.95 2.65 2.80
CA LEU A 116 -10.51 1.75 3.81
C LEU A 116 -9.75 0.41 3.91
N PRO A 117 -9.44 -0.31 2.81
CA PRO A 117 -8.63 -1.52 2.88
C PRO A 117 -7.23 -1.29 3.48
N ILE A 118 -6.59 -0.17 3.13
CA ILE A 118 -5.26 0.18 3.64
C ILE A 118 -5.33 0.50 5.14
N GLU A 119 -6.37 1.19 5.61
CA GLU A 119 -6.59 1.48 7.04
C GLU A 119 -6.78 0.19 7.85
N VAL A 120 -7.57 -0.77 7.35
CA VAL A 120 -7.74 -2.08 8.00
C VAL A 120 -6.40 -2.82 8.10
N LEU A 121 -5.59 -2.79 7.03
CA LEU A 121 -4.25 -3.37 7.05
C LEU A 121 -3.32 -2.65 8.02
N TYR A 122 -3.44 -1.32 8.14
CA TYR A 122 -2.65 -0.52 9.08
C TYR A 122 -2.95 -0.90 10.53
N GLU A 123 -4.24 -1.02 10.89
CA GLU A 123 -4.67 -1.44 12.23
C GLU A 123 -4.13 -2.84 12.57
N TYR A 124 -4.32 -3.80 11.67
CA TYR A 124 -3.81 -5.16 11.83
C TYR A 124 -2.27 -5.17 12.02
N ASN A 125 -1.54 -4.43 11.18
CA ASN A 125 -0.09 -4.37 11.27
C ASN A 125 0.39 -3.65 12.55
N SER A 126 -0.35 -2.65 13.02
CA SER A 126 -0.07 -1.97 14.29
C SER A 126 -0.14 -2.94 15.46
N GLU A 127 -1.21 -3.74 15.55
CA GLU A 127 -1.33 -4.80 16.57
C GLU A 127 -0.20 -5.83 16.47
N ARG A 128 0.18 -6.20 15.24
CA ARG A 128 1.23 -7.18 14.97
C ARG A 128 2.60 -6.69 15.43
N VAL A 129 2.95 -5.44 15.15
CA VAL A 129 4.20 -4.79 15.57
C VAL A 129 4.25 -4.65 17.09
N GLN A 130 3.14 -4.27 17.73
CA GLN A 130 3.07 -4.22 19.20
C GLN A 130 3.27 -5.60 19.83
N SER A 131 2.60 -6.62 19.30
CA SER A 131 2.73 -8.01 19.75
C SER A 131 4.16 -8.53 19.58
N LEU A 132 4.79 -8.26 18.43
CA LEU A 132 6.19 -8.62 18.15
C LEU A 132 7.14 -7.95 19.15
N THR A 133 6.97 -6.65 19.38
CA THR A 133 7.78 -5.89 20.34
C THR A 133 7.70 -6.48 21.75
N ARG A 134 6.49 -6.82 22.21
CA ARG A 134 6.30 -7.47 23.52
C ARG A 134 7.00 -8.83 23.58
N ARG A 135 6.85 -9.68 22.56
CA ARG A 135 7.48 -11.00 22.51
C ARG A 135 9.00 -10.93 22.54
N ILE A 136 9.61 -10.05 21.75
CA ILE A 136 11.06 -9.85 21.74
C ILE A 136 11.56 -9.39 23.11
N ASN A 137 10.86 -8.42 23.73
CA ASN A 137 11.25 -7.91 25.04
C ASN A 137 11.13 -8.98 26.13
N ASN A 138 10.10 -9.82 26.09
CA ASN A 138 9.95 -10.92 27.04
C ASN A 138 11.04 -11.98 26.86
N ALA A 139 11.30 -12.42 25.63
CA ALA A 139 12.36 -13.39 25.35
C ALA A 139 13.75 -12.91 25.84
N LYS A 140 14.05 -11.62 25.65
CA LYS A 140 15.28 -11.00 26.17
C LYS A 140 15.37 -11.03 27.70
N LYS A 141 14.26 -10.76 28.38
CA LYS A 141 14.19 -10.84 29.85
C LYS A 141 14.44 -12.28 30.31
N ASP A 142 13.82 -13.26 29.67
CA ASP A 142 13.96 -14.67 30.04
C ASP A 142 15.41 -15.16 29.88
N VAL A 143 16.08 -14.78 28.78
CA VAL A 143 17.50 -15.09 28.56
C VAL A 143 18.37 -14.44 29.65
N LYS A 144 18.08 -13.20 30.04
CA LYS A 144 18.83 -12.51 31.10
C LYS A 144 18.67 -13.21 32.45
N VAL A 145 17.45 -13.65 32.79
CA VAL A 145 17.18 -14.38 34.04
C VAL A 145 17.93 -15.71 34.08
N ARG A 146 17.90 -16.49 32.99
CA ARG A 146 18.62 -17.78 32.91
C ARG A 146 20.14 -17.62 33.10
N LYS A 147 20.73 -16.61 32.45
CA LYS A 147 22.17 -16.31 32.61
C LYS A 147 22.53 -15.98 34.07
N MET A 148 21.66 -15.30 34.79
CA MET A 148 21.87 -14.98 36.21
C MET A 148 21.78 -16.22 37.11
N SER A 149 20.85 -17.14 36.83
CA SER A 149 20.70 -18.39 37.60
C SER A 149 21.81 -19.40 37.34
N GLU A 150 22.43 -19.41 36.17
CA GLU A 150 23.55 -20.32 35.83
C GLU A 150 24.90 -19.82 36.36
N SER A 151 24.98 -18.56 36.79
CA SER A 151 26.20 -17.94 37.32
C SER A 151 26.24 -17.87 38.85
N SER A 152 25.25 -18.46 39.54
CA SER A 152 25.11 -18.51 41.01
C SER A 152 25.28 -19.93 41.52
#